data_AF-A0A366XWE0-F1
#
_entry.id   AF-A0A366XWE0-F1
#
_cell.length_a   1.000
_cell.length_b   1.000
_cell.length_c   1.000
_cell.angle_alpha   90.00
_cell.angle_beta   90.00
_cell.angle_gamma   90.00
#
_symmetry.space_group_name_H-M   'P 1'
#
loop_
_entity.id
_entity.type
_entity.pdbx_description
1 polymer ?
#
loop_
_entity_poly.entity_id
_entity_poly.type
_entity_poly.pdbx_seq_one_letter_code
_entity_poly.pdbx_strand_id
1 'polypeptide(L)'
;MRTIVDFLFGLFIGMSPDEIQFKRNVKKLKNENWFKEKYDDALYYERIFQDADIRNYLTQKGIVKKLRNDKKEKEHFLSIIK
;
A
#
# COMPACT_ATOMS: atom_id res chain seq x y z
N MET A 1 11.38 -3.89 28.34
CA MET A 1 11.44 -4.32 26.93
C MET A 1 10.91 -3.18 26.07
N ARG A 2 11.78 -2.44 25.39
CA ARG A 2 11.34 -1.51 24.33
C ARG A 2 11.22 -2.35 23.06
N THR A 3 10.02 -2.46 22.53
CA THR A 3 9.74 -3.34 21.41
C THR A 3 10.11 -2.62 20.11
N ILE A 4 10.46 -3.36 19.05
CA ILE A 4 10.71 -2.82 17.70
C ILE A 4 9.55 -1.92 17.22
N VAL A 5 8.36 -2.12 17.79
CA VAL A 5 7.19 -1.29 17.61
C VAL A 5 7.45 0.17 18.01
N ASP A 6 8.13 0.42 19.15
CA ASP A 6 8.45 1.77 19.66
C ASP A 6 9.43 2.50 18.73
N PHE A 7 10.39 1.77 18.14
CA PHE A 7 11.33 2.33 17.17
C PHE A 7 10.64 2.69 15.84
N LEU A 8 9.68 1.89 15.40
CA LEU A 8 8.86 2.22 14.23
C LEU A 8 7.95 3.42 14.50
N PHE A 9 7.36 3.55 15.69
CA PHE A 9 6.54 4.71 16.06
C PHE A 9 7.32 6.03 16.05
N GLY A 10 8.62 6.03 16.39
CA GLY A 10 9.48 7.22 16.36
C GLY A 10 9.68 7.84 14.98
N LEU A 11 9.52 7.09 13.89
CA LEU A 11 9.62 7.56 12.50
C LEU A 11 8.31 8.15 11.94
N PHE A 12 7.20 8.05 12.68
CA PHE A 12 5.87 8.47 12.24
C PHE A 12 5.30 9.65 13.02
N ILE A 13 6.12 10.40 13.75
CA ILE A 13 5.69 11.61 14.47
C ILE A 13 5.10 12.59 13.45
N GLY A 14 3.78 12.83 13.53
CA GLY A 14 3.02 13.71 12.63
C GLY A 14 2.22 12.99 11.52
N MET A 15 2.26 11.66 11.45
CA MET A 15 1.54 10.88 10.43
C MET A 15 0.20 10.36 10.96
N SER A 16 -0.86 10.43 10.13
CA SER A 16 -2.15 9.86 10.52
C SER A 16 -2.09 8.32 10.55
N PRO A 17 -2.93 7.64 11.37
CA PRO A 17 -3.00 6.18 11.39
C PRO A 17 -3.22 5.57 10.01
N ASP A 18 -4.04 6.22 9.18
CA ASP A 18 -4.33 5.78 7.81
C ASP A 18 -3.11 5.88 6.91
N GLU A 19 -2.31 6.95 7.02
CA GLU A 19 -1.09 7.09 6.24
C GLU A 19 -0.03 6.06 6.65
N ILE A 20 0.08 5.74 7.95
CA ILE A 20 0.92 4.64 8.45
C ILE A 20 0.46 3.31 7.86
N GLN A 21 -0.85 3.05 7.87
CA GLN A 21 -1.45 1.81 7.38
C GLN A 21 -1.26 1.66 5.86
N PHE A 22 -1.49 2.72 5.10
CA PHE A 22 -1.23 2.81 3.68
C PHE A 22 0.23 2.49 3.36
N LYS A 23 1.20 3.19 3.97
CA LYS A 23 2.63 2.95 3.73
C LYS A 23 3.05 1.53 4.08
N ARG A 24 2.52 0.95 5.15
CA ARG A 24 2.75 -0.45 5.53
C ARG A 24 2.22 -1.42 4.48
N ASN A 25 1.01 -1.18 3.95
CA ASN A 25 0.41 -2.04 2.94
C ASN A 25 1.14 -1.94 1.60
N VAL A 26 1.47 -0.73 1.14
CA VAL A 26 2.30 -0.51 -0.06
C VAL A 26 3.65 -1.21 0.08
N LYS A 27 4.34 -1.09 1.23
CA LYS A 27 5.61 -1.78 1.47
C LYS A 27 5.48 -3.31 1.35
N LYS A 28 4.38 -3.89 1.83
CA LYS A 28 4.12 -5.34 1.68
C LYS A 28 3.85 -5.74 0.23
N LEU A 29 3.11 -4.91 -0.51
CA LEU A 29 2.80 -5.15 -1.92
C LEU A 29 4.04 -4.98 -2.80
N LYS A 30 4.97 -4.08 -2.48
CA LYS A 30 6.27 -3.94 -3.21
C LYS A 30 7.14 -5.20 -3.19
N ASN A 31 6.87 -6.16 -2.30
CA ASN A 31 7.54 -7.46 -2.32
C ASN A 31 6.95 -8.41 -3.37
N GLU A 32 5.82 -8.07 -3.98
CA GLU A 32 5.22 -8.81 -5.09
C GLU A 32 5.74 -8.28 -6.43
N ASN A 33 6.25 -9.17 -7.30
CA ASN A 33 6.84 -8.77 -8.59
C ASN A 33 5.88 -7.93 -9.44
N TRP A 34 4.61 -8.36 -9.56
CA TRP A 34 3.61 -7.67 -10.37
C TRP A 34 3.31 -6.24 -9.88
N PHE A 35 3.41 -6.01 -8.58
CA PHE A 35 3.16 -4.68 -8.01
C PHE A 35 4.41 -3.83 -8.13
N LYS A 36 5.61 -4.42 -7.93
CA LYS A 36 6.88 -3.73 -8.11
C LYS A 36 7.06 -3.21 -9.53
N GLU A 37 6.77 -4.04 -10.54
CA GLU A 37 6.81 -3.66 -11.95
C GLU A 37 5.92 -2.45 -12.26
N LYS A 38 4.77 -2.34 -11.60
CA LYS A 38 3.89 -1.17 -11.72
C LYS A 38 4.37 0.01 -10.90
N TYR A 39 4.83 -0.22 -9.68
CA TYR A 39 5.32 0.84 -8.80
C TYR A 39 6.53 1.58 -9.39
N ASP A 40 7.39 0.88 -10.13
CA ASP A 40 8.57 1.46 -10.77
C ASP A 40 8.21 2.32 -12.01
N ASP A 41 6.95 2.26 -12.47
CA ASP A 41 6.40 3.19 -13.47
C ASP A 41 5.92 4.48 -12.78
N ALA A 42 6.45 5.62 -13.21
CA ALA A 42 6.19 6.92 -12.62
C ALA A 42 4.70 7.30 -12.59
N LEU A 43 3.93 6.90 -13.61
CA LEU A 43 2.49 7.20 -13.69
C LEU A 43 1.69 6.44 -12.61
N TYR A 44 2.04 5.17 -12.39
CA TYR A 44 1.39 4.35 -11.38
C TYR A 44 1.83 4.77 -9.97
N TYR A 45 3.10 5.15 -9.81
CA TYR A 45 3.58 5.73 -8.57
C TYR A 45 2.76 6.98 -8.20
N GLU A 46 2.58 7.91 -9.14
CA GLU A 46 1.80 9.11 -8.90
C GLU A 46 0.36 8.79 -8.50
N ARG A 47 -0.32 7.92 -9.25
CA ARG A 47 -1.70 7.51 -8.93
C ARG A 47 -1.83 6.87 -7.56
N ILE A 48 -0.92 5.97 -7.18
CA ILE A 48 -0.98 5.29 -5.88
C ILE A 48 -0.88 6.29 -4.71
N PHE A 49 -0.13 7.38 -4.86
CA PHE A 49 0.12 8.35 -3.78
C PHE A 49 -0.72 9.63 -3.83
N GLN A 50 -1.25 10.01 -4.99
CA GLN A 50 -2.05 11.22 -5.14
C GLN A 50 -3.56 10.95 -5.17
N ASP A 51 -3.98 9.79 -5.67
CA ASP A 51 -5.39 9.45 -5.75
C ASP A 51 -5.93 9.00 -4.38
N ALA A 52 -6.90 9.74 -3.84
CA ALA A 52 -7.49 9.47 -2.54
C ALA A 52 -8.24 8.14 -2.50
N ASP A 53 -8.89 7.74 -3.60
CA ASP A 53 -9.64 6.49 -3.67
C ASP A 53 -8.72 5.28 -3.68
N ILE A 54 -7.62 5.36 -4.44
CA ILE A 54 -6.58 4.32 -4.43
C ILE A 54 -5.92 4.22 -3.03
N ARG A 55 -5.64 5.37 -2.39
CA ARG A 55 -5.11 5.38 -1.02
C ARG A 55 -6.07 4.77 -0.01
N ASN A 56 -7.35 5.11 -0.08
CA ASN A 56 -8.39 4.56 0.78
C ASN A 56 -8.53 3.06 0.57
N TYR A 57 -8.54 2.61 -0.69
CA TYR A 57 -8.55 1.20 -1.07
C TYR A 57 -7.36 0.44 -0.47
N LEU A 58 -6.15 0.97 -0.61
CA LEU A 58 -4.93 0.36 -0.07
C LEU A 58 -4.80 0.47 1.46
N THR A 59 -5.63 1.28 2.11
CA THR A 59 -5.73 1.35 3.58
C THR A 59 -6.64 0.28 4.16
N GLN A 60 -7.54 -0.32 3.36
CA GLN A 60 -8.51 -1.30 3.83
C GLN A 60 -7.87 -2.51 4.53
N LYS A 61 -8.53 -2.97 5.59
CA LYS A 61 -8.07 -4.13 6.37
C LYS A 61 -8.06 -5.38 5.49
N GLY A 62 -6.91 -6.04 5.43
CA GLY A 62 -6.75 -7.30 4.68
C GLY A 62 -6.55 -7.14 3.18
N ILE A 63 -6.48 -5.91 2.65
CA ILE A 63 -6.35 -5.68 1.21
C ILE A 63 -5.12 -6.36 0.60
N VAL A 64 -3.99 -6.36 1.32
CA VAL A 64 -2.77 -7.05 0.88
C VAL A 64 -3.03 -8.55 0.68
N LYS A 65 -3.78 -9.19 1.57
CA LYS A 65 -4.12 -10.62 1.45
C LYS A 65 -5.06 -10.85 0.26
N LYS A 66 -6.04 -9.96 0.07
CA LYS A 66 -6.95 -10.03 -1.08
C LYS A 66 -6.20 -9.89 -2.39
N LEU A 67 -5.39 -8.85 -2.57
CA LEU A 67 -4.61 -8.62 -3.80
C LEU A 67 -3.60 -9.73 -4.12
N ARG A 68 -3.14 -10.48 -3.11
CA ARG A 68 -2.25 -11.63 -3.30
C ARG A 68 -3.00 -12.89 -3.73
N ASN A 69 -4.15 -13.15 -3.12
CA ASN A 69 -4.82 -14.44 -3.22
C ASN A 69 -6.03 -14.43 -4.16
N ASP A 70 -6.58 -13.25 -4.46
CA ASP A 70 -7.73 -13.07 -5.33
C ASP A 70 -7.32 -12.40 -6.64
N LYS A 71 -7.35 -13.20 -7.72
CA LYS A 71 -7.00 -12.73 -9.06
C LYS A 71 -7.94 -11.63 -9.54
N LYS A 72 -9.25 -11.72 -9.25
CA LYS A 72 -10.24 -10.73 -9.68
C LYS A 72 -9.99 -9.40 -8.97
N GLU A 73 -9.73 -9.44 -7.67
CA GLU A 73 -9.39 -8.25 -6.90
C GLU A 73 -8.11 -7.59 -7.42
N LYS A 74 -7.08 -8.39 -7.73
CA LYS A 74 -5.85 -7.90 -8.35
C LYS A 74 -6.10 -7.26 -9.71
N GLU A 75 -6.87 -7.90 -10.58
CA GLU A 75 -7.21 -7.35 -11.91
C GLU A 75 -8.02 -6.05 -11.79
N HIS A 76 -8.97 -6.00 -10.86
CA HIS A 76 -9.72 -4.78 -10.57
C HIS A 76 -8.79 -3.66 -10.11
N PHE A 77 -7.89 -3.93 -9.16
CA PHE A 77 -6.89 -2.96 -8.72
C PHE A 77 -6.02 -2.47 -9.89
N LEU A 78 -5.52 -3.38 -10.73
CA LEU A 78 -4.76 -3.02 -11.91
C LEU A 78 -5.56 -2.20 -12.94
N SER A 79 -6.89 -2.34 -12.97
CA SER A 79 -7.76 -1.55 -13.85
C SER A 79 -7.97 -0.12 -13.36
N ILE A 80 -8.02 0.10 -12.04
CA ILE A 80 -8.26 1.43 -11.46
C ILE A 80 -6.99 2.28 -11.37
N ILE A 81 -5.81 1.64 -11.27
CA ILE A 81 -4.53 2.35 -11.24
C ILE A 81 -3.93 2.65 -12.62
N LYS A 82 -4.55 2.13 -13.71
CA LYS A 82 -4.17 2.42 -15.10
C LYS A 82 -4.59 3.81 -15.51
#